data_AF-X1JHM2-F1
#
_entry.id   AF-X1JHM2-F1
#
_cell.length_a   1.000
_cell.length_b   1.000
_cell.length_c   1.000
_cell.angle_alpha   90.00
_cell.angle_beta   90.00
_cell.angle_gamma   90.00
#
_symmetry.space_group_name_H-M   'P 1'
#
loop_
_entity.id
_entity.type
_entity.pdbx_description
1 polymer ?
#
loop_
_entity_poly.entity_id
_entity_poly.type
_entity_poly.pdbx_seq_one_letter_code
_entity_poly.pdbx_strand_id
1 'polypeptide(L)'
;MRVAKVPVVFGGTHPTFFPEEALNYGDYVLRGEAEKSILQLIKALEGELPLDAVEGLSFKREGEVIHNPMGERPKNLDELPIPDFSLMRGQHRMHIIPMATSRGCPYHCNFCSVTDMFGHRYRFQSVERIIEELKLYRGRGVFFYDDNFTANVAHTKELLNEMTRQNMQITWSAQVRADVARDRELLDLMKHSGCLALFIGFESVNPETLQE
;
A
#
# COMPACT_ATOMS: atom_id res chain seq x y z
N MET A 1 11.66 16.53 -26.22
CA MET A 1 12.88 16.95 -25.48
C MET A 1 12.44 17.50 -24.14
N ARG A 2 12.93 16.97 -23.01
CA ARG A 2 12.57 17.52 -21.68
C ARG A 2 13.21 18.90 -21.53
N VAL A 3 12.42 19.89 -21.11
CA VAL A 3 12.85 21.30 -21.02
C VAL A 3 13.80 21.55 -19.84
N ALA A 4 13.68 20.75 -18.78
CA ALA A 4 14.55 20.82 -17.60
C ALA A 4 15.41 19.55 -17.48
N LYS A 5 16.69 19.72 -17.10
CA LYS A 5 17.62 18.62 -16.79
C LYS A 5 17.41 18.11 -15.36
N VAL A 6 16.20 17.67 -15.05
CA VAL A 6 15.85 17.12 -13.73
C VAL A 6 15.66 15.61 -13.86
N PRO A 7 16.28 14.78 -12.98
CA PRO A 7 16.02 13.35 -12.94
C PRO A 7 14.53 13.02 -12.80
N VAL A 8 14.03 12.13 -13.65
CA VAL A 8 12.65 11.63 -13.61
C VAL A 8 12.67 10.18 -13.15
N VAL A 9 12.00 9.94 -12.01
CA VAL A 9 11.90 8.62 -11.40
C VAL A 9 10.45 8.17 -11.46
N PHE A 10 10.22 6.93 -11.92
CA PHE A 10 8.92 6.26 -11.82
C PHE A 10 8.92 5.23 -10.69
N GLY A 11 7.75 4.98 -10.13
CA GLY A 11 7.52 3.94 -9.13
C GLY A 11 6.04 3.55 -9.08
N GLY A 12 5.74 2.55 -8.25
CA GLY A 12 4.39 1.98 -8.14
C GLY A 12 4.22 0.69 -8.96
N THR A 13 3.00 0.18 -8.99
CA THR A 13 2.68 -1.16 -9.49
C THR A 13 3.03 -1.36 -10.97
N HIS A 14 2.60 -0.44 -11.84
CA HIS A 14 2.88 -0.58 -13.28
C HIS A 14 4.38 -0.49 -13.61
N PRO A 15 5.14 0.53 -13.17
CA PRO A 15 6.59 0.58 -13.40
C PRO A 15 7.35 -0.59 -12.76
N THR A 16 6.83 -1.20 -11.70
CA THR A 16 7.43 -2.40 -11.10
C THR A 16 7.38 -3.59 -12.04
N PHE A 17 6.24 -3.82 -12.69
CA PHE A 17 6.04 -4.95 -13.61
C PHE A 17 6.53 -4.68 -15.03
N PHE A 18 6.53 -3.41 -15.46
CA PHE A 18 6.95 -2.99 -16.80
C PHE A 18 8.03 -1.89 -16.72
N PRO A 19 9.20 -2.15 -16.11
CA PRO A 19 10.22 -1.12 -15.90
C PRO A 19 10.82 -0.62 -17.23
N GLU A 20 10.99 -1.49 -18.22
CA GLU A 20 11.52 -1.11 -19.54
C GLU A 20 10.61 -0.12 -20.27
N GLU A 21 9.28 -0.30 -20.17
CA GLU A 21 8.30 0.62 -20.73
C GLU A 21 8.41 1.99 -20.06
N ALA A 22 8.44 2.04 -18.73
CA ALA A 22 8.59 3.28 -17.97
C ALA A 22 9.92 3.99 -18.27
N LEU A 23 11.01 3.26 -18.50
CA LEU A 23 12.32 3.79 -18.89
C LEU A 23 12.35 4.38 -20.31
N ASN A 24 11.30 4.26 -21.11
CA ASN A 24 11.15 5.02 -22.35
C ASN A 24 10.72 6.47 -22.10
N TYR A 25 10.18 6.76 -20.91
CA TYR A 25 9.65 8.07 -20.54
C TYR A 25 10.37 8.70 -19.35
N GLY A 26 11.27 7.97 -18.69
CA GLY A 26 11.92 8.30 -17.41
C GLY A 26 13.43 8.02 -17.44
N ASP A 27 14.13 8.37 -16.36
CA ASP A 27 15.56 8.06 -16.21
C ASP A 27 15.77 6.85 -15.30
N TYR A 28 14.88 6.68 -14.32
CA TYR A 28 14.98 5.65 -13.28
C TYR A 28 13.60 5.05 -12.99
N VAL A 29 13.59 3.78 -12.60
CA VAL A 29 12.41 3.10 -12.06
C VAL A 29 12.78 2.46 -10.74
N LEU A 30 12.05 2.79 -9.67
CA LEU A 30 12.14 2.08 -8.40
C LEU A 30 11.04 1.02 -8.35
N ARG A 31 11.45 -0.26 -8.34
CA ARG A 31 10.55 -1.41 -8.34
C ARG A 31 10.20 -1.84 -6.91
N GLY A 32 8.98 -2.33 -6.72
CA GLY A 32 8.49 -2.84 -5.45
C GLY A 32 8.21 -1.74 -4.42
N GLU A 33 8.41 -2.07 -3.14
CA GLU A 33 8.30 -1.13 -2.02
C GLU A 33 9.58 -0.29 -1.92
N ALA A 34 9.47 0.98 -2.30
CA ALA A 34 10.61 1.83 -2.63
C ALA A 34 10.98 2.86 -1.54
N GLU A 35 10.41 2.81 -0.34
CA GLU A 35 10.64 3.81 0.72
C GLU A 35 12.11 3.90 1.14
N LYS A 36 12.82 2.77 1.19
CA LYS A 36 14.26 2.71 1.43
C LYS A 36 15.05 3.09 0.17
N SER A 37 14.64 2.55 -0.98
CA SER A 37 15.36 2.72 -2.25
C SER A 37 15.34 4.14 -2.77
N ILE A 38 14.27 4.91 -2.52
CA ILE A 38 14.21 6.32 -2.92
C ILE A 38 15.28 7.15 -2.20
N LEU A 39 15.56 6.86 -0.92
CA LEU A 39 16.64 7.51 -0.18
C LEU A 39 18.01 7.09 -0.70
N GLN A 40 18.20 5.81 -1.06
CA GLN A 40 19.41 5.33 -1.70
C GLN A 40 19.63 6.01 -3.06
N LEU A 41 18.57 6.18 -3.86
CA LEU A 41 18.66 6.84 -5.16
C LEU A 41 19.02 8.32 -5.02
N ILE A 42 18.43 9.04 -4.06
CA ILE A 42 18.78 10.45 -3.80
C ILE A 42 20.28 10.58 -3.51
N LYS A 43 20.79 9.77 -2.57
CA LYS A 43 22.23 9.74 -2.26
C LYS A 43 23.10 9.37 -3.46
N ALA A 44 22.62 8.47 -4.32
CA ALA A 44 23.35 8.11 -5.54
C ALA A 44 23.43 9.26 -6.55
N LEU A 45 22.33 10.03 -6.68
CA LEU A 45 22.29 11.23 -7.52
C LEU A 45 23.14 12.37 -6.96
N GLU A 46 23.34 12.41 -5.65
CA GLU A 46 24.26 13.34 -4.96
C GLU A 46 25.73 12.88 -5.01
N GLY A 47 26.00 11.67 -5.50
CA GLY A 47 27.35 11.10 -5.64
C GLY A 47 27.89 10.42 -4.38
N GLU A 48 27.05 10.18 -3.37
CA GLU A 48 27.44 9.51 -2.12
C GLU A 48 27.53 7.98 -2.24
N LEU A 49 26.83 7.39 -3.22
CA LEU A 49 26.88 5.95 -3.51
C LEU A 49 26.67 5.64 -5.00
N PRO A 50 27.18 4.52 -5.53
CA PRO A 50 26.97 4.18 -6.93
C PRO A 50 25.53 3.75 -7.21
N LEU A 51 25.01 4.03 -8.41
CA LEU A 51 23.66 3.61 -8.81
C LEU A 51 23.45 2.09 -8.66
N ASP A 52 24.48 1.28 -8.87
CA ASP A 52 24.46 -0.18 -8.71
C ASP A 52 24.15 -0.64 -7.27
N ALA A 53 24.30 0.24 -6.27
CA ALA A 53 23.98 -0.05 -4.86
C ALA A 53 22.52 0.28 -4.47
N VAL A 54 21.73 0.85 -5.38
CA VAL A 54 20.33 1.19 -5.11
C VAL A 54 19.45 -0.04 -5.32
N GLU A 55 18.85 -0.55 -4.24
CA GLU A 55 17.99 -1.74 -4.27
C GLU A 55 16.75 -1.53 -5.15
N GLY A 56 16.43 -2.49 -6.01
CA GLY A 56 15.25 -2.47 -6.87
C GLY A 56 15.29 -1.42 -8.00
N LEU A 57 16.39 -0.70 -8.18
CA LEU A 57 16.53 0.30 -9.23
C LEU A 57 16.63 -0.35 -10.61
N SER A 58 15.88 0.19 -11.57
CA SER A 58 16.12 -0.04 -12.99
C SER A 58 16.50 1.28 -13.67
N PHE A 59 17.51 1.26 -14.53
CA PHE A 59 18.04 2.45 -15.19
C PHE A 59 18.77 2.08 -16.49
N LYS A 60 19.12 3.07 -17.31
CA LYS A 60 19.91 2.87 -18.54
C LYS A 60 21.37 3.28 -18.33
N ARG A 61 22.31 2.43 -18.73
CA ARG A 61 23.76 2.73 -18.78
C ARG A 61 24.30 2.28 -20.12
N GLU A 62 24.95 3.19 -20.85
CA GLU A 62 25.53 2.91 -22.17
C GLU A 62 24.53 2.34 -23.20
N GLY A 63 23.25 2.69 -23.06
CA GLY A 63 22.17 2.23 -23.95
C GLY A 63 21.44 0.97 -23.46
N GLU A 64 22.02 0.23 -22.52
CA GLU A 64 21.46 -1.00 -21.98
C GLU A 64 20.64 -0.75 -20.72
N VAL A 65 19.55 -1.51 -20.55
CA VAL A 65 18.74 -1.49 -19.33
C VAL A 65 19.39 -2.39 -18.29
N ILE A 66 19.58 -1.83 -17.08
CA ILE A 66 20.12 -2.52 -15.93
C ILE A 66 19.04 -2.62 -14.87
N HIS A 67 18.95 -3.79 -14.25
CA HIS A 67 18.03 -4.09 -13.17
C HIS A 67 18.83 -4.51 -11.93
N ASN A 68 18.93 -3.63 -10.94
CA ASN A 68 19.53 -3.99 -9.67
C ASN A 68 18.63 -5.01 -8.92
N PRO A 69 19.22 -5.89 -8.10
CA PRO A 69 18.47 -6.84 -7.28
C PRO A 69 17.42 -6.15 -6.40
N MET A 70 16.30 -6.83 -6.17
CA MET A 70 15.25 -6.35 -5.26
C MET A 70 15.78 -6.31 -3.82
N GLY A 71 15.43 -5.24 -3.10
CA GLY A 71 15.67 -5.12 -1.66
C GLY A 71 14.74 -5.99 -0.83
N GLU A 72 15.02 -6.10 0.47
CA GLU A 72 14.09 -6.71 1.40
C GLU A 72 12.85 -5.81 1.58
N ARG A 73 11.66 -6.41 1.54
CA ARG A 73 10.43 -5.72 1.91
C ARG A 73 10.47 -5.33 3.40
N PRO A 74 9.92 -4.16 3.79
CA PRO A 74 9.83 -3.75 5.19
C PRO A 74 9.20 -4.84 6.05
N LYS A 75 9.89 -5.32 7.09
CA LYS A 75 9.38 -6.39 7.97
C LYS A 75 8.38 -5.85 8.99
N ASN A 76 8.63 -4.63 9.47
CA ASN A 76 7.78 -3.90 10.39
C ASN A 76 7.25 -2.65 9.69
N LEU A 77 5.93 -2.51 9.56
CA LEU A 77 5.33 -1.35 8.91
C LEU A 77 5.30 -0.11 9.82
N ASP A 78 5.51 -0.26 11.13
CA ASP A 78 5.54 0.85 12.07
C ASP A 78 6.79 1.73 11.90
N GLU A 79 7.85 1.19 11.29
CA GLU A 79 9.06 1.95 10.95
C GLU A 79 8.82 2.94 9.80
N LEU A 80 7.71 2.80 9.07
CA LEU A 80 7.36 3.71 7.99
C LEU A 80 6.66 4.97 8.54
N PRO A 81 7.02 6.16 8.04
CA PRO A 81 6.43 7.40 8.51
C PRO A 81 4.93 7.48 8.18
N ILE A 82 4.19 8.27 8.95
CA ILE A 82 2.82 8.66 8.60
C ILE A 82 2.87 9.41 7.26
N PRO A 83 2.04 9.04 6.26
CA PRO A 83 1.92 9.82 5.03
C PRO A 83 1.53 11.27 5.33
N ASP A 84 2.37 12.22 4.90
CA ASP A 84 2.09 13.65 5.04
C ASP A 84 1.31 14.17 3.83
N PHE A 85 -0.02 14.17 3.94
CA PHE A 85 -0.88 14.69 2.89
C PHE A 85 -0.84 16.21 2.75
N SER A 86 -0.20 16.96 3.66
CA SER A 86 -0.04 18.42 3.52
C SER A 86 0.80 18.79 2.29
N LEU A 87 1.68 17.88 1.86
CA LEU A 87 2.52 18.03 0.67
C LEU A 87 1.74 17.89 -0.66
N MET A 88 0.52 17.34 -0.62
CA MET A 88 -0.26 17.11 -1.84
C MET A 88 -1.03 18.36 -2.27
N ARG A 89 -0.86 18.73 -3.54
CA ARG A 89 -1.65 19.80 -4.16
C ARG A 89 -3.13 19.41 -4.19
N GLY A 90 -3.99 20.26 -3.62
CA GLY A 90 -5.44 20.01 -3.60
C GLY A 90 -5.92 19.16 -2.43
N GLN A 91 -5.06 18.82 -1.44
CA GLN A 91 -5.44 17.97 -0.29
C GLN A 91 -6.67 18.47 0.50
N HIS A 92 -6.95 19.78 0.49
CA HIS A 92 -8.12 20.36 1.14
C HIS A 92 -9.45 19.88 0.55
N ARG A 93 -9.43 19.29 -0.65
CA ARG A 93 -10.61 18.67 -1.30
C ARG A 93 -10.78 17.19 -0.93
N MET A 94 -9.84 16.61 -0.19
CA MET A 94 -9.93 15.21 0.23
C MET A 94 -10.84 15.08 1.45
N HIS A 95 -12.06 14.61 1.21
CA HIS A 95 -13.03 14.27 2.25
C HIS A 95 -12.88 12.82 2.74
N ILE A 96 -12.27 11.96 1.92
CA ILE A 96 -11.93 10.58 2.26
C ILE A 96 -10.40 10.46 2.23
N ILE A 97 -9.82 10.05 3.35
CA ILE A 97 -8.38 9.88 3.51
C ILE A 97 -8.02 8.42 3.21
N PRO A 98 -7.12 8.14 2.26
CA PRO A 98 -6.62 6.80 2.05
C PRO A 98 -5.65 6.45 3.19
N MET A 99 -5.88 5.32 3.84
CA MET A 99 -5.01 4.79 4.89
C MET A 99 -4.74 3.31 4.61
N ALA A 100 -3.49 2.88 4.69
CA ALA A 100 -3.16 1.45 4.65
C ALA A 100 -2.81 1.01 6.06
N THR A 101 -3.45 -0.04 6.53
CA THR A 101 -3.09 -0.68 7.80
C THR A 101 -2.17 -1.88 7.60
N SER A 102 -2.08 -2.38 6.37
CA SER A 102 -1.35 -3.60 6.02
C SER A 102 -0.85 -3.60 4.58
N ARG A 103 0.04 -4.57 4.30
CA ARG A 103 0.57 -4.90 2.97
C ARG A 103 0.74 -6.40 2.82
N GLY A 104 0.52 -6.87 1.59
CA GLY A 104 0.58 -8.28 1.24
C GLY A 104 -0.74 -8.99 1.54
N CYS A 105 -0.88 -10.20 1.03
CA CYS A 105 -2.12 -10.98 1.18
C CYS A 105 -1.77 -12.47 1.30
N PRO A 106 -2.30 -13.20 2.31
CA PRO A 106 -2.00 -14.62 2.47
C PRO A 106 -2.73 -15.51 1.45
N TYR A 107 -3.64 -14.94 0.67
CA TYR A 107 -4.38 -15.63 -0.38
C TYR A 107 -3.64 -15.55 -1.72
N HIS A 108 -3.94 -16.48 -2.62
CA HIS A 108 -3.29 -16.62 -3.92
C HIS A 108 -4.34 -16.66 -5.04
N CYS A 109 -5.02 -15.54 -5.29
CA CYS A 109 -5.94 -15.42 -6.42
C CYS A 109 -5.13 -15.29 -7.72
N ASN A 110 -5.38 -16.15 -8.71
CA ASN A 110 -4.57 -16.27 -9.93
C ASN A 110 -4.49 -14.99 -10.81
N PHE A 111 -5.46 -14.09 -10.67
CA PHE A 111 -5.54 -12.83 -11.41
C PHE A 111 -4.92 -11.65 -10.65
N CYS A 112 -4.53 -11.84 -9.39
CA CYS A 112 -4.23 -10.74 -8.48
C CYS A 112 -2.74 -10.40 -8.47
N SER A 113 -2.41 -9.13 -8.70
CA SER A 113 -1.01 -8.64 -8.70
C SER A 113 -0.45 -8.35 -7.29
N VAL A 114 -1.29 -8.44 -6.25
CA VAL A 114 -0.93 -8.02 -4.88
C VAL A 114 0.20 -8.86 -4.32
N THR A 115 0.17 -10.18 -4.52
CA THR A 115 1.18 -11.09 -3.97
C THR A 115 2.53 -10.93 -4.66
N ASP A 116 2.53 -10.62 -5.95
CA ASP A 116 3.77 -10.33 -6.69
C ASP A 116 4.38 -8.99 -6.24
N MET A 117 3.54 -7.98 -6.01
CA MET A 117 3.98 -6.66 -5.55
C MET A 117 4.44 -6.71 -4.07
N PHE A 118 3.54 -7.06 -3.16
CA PHE A 118 3.69 -6.90 -1.70
C PHE A 118 4.02 -8.19 -0.95
N GLY A 119 4.02 -9.34 -1.63
CA GLY A 119 4.32 -10.66 -1.06
C GLY A 119 3.11 -11.36 -0.44
N HIS A 120 3.27 -12.66 -0.19
CA HIS A 120 2.25 -13.49 0.49
C HIS A 120 2.16 -13.25 2.00
N ARG A 121 3.17 -12.63 2.60
CA ARG A 121 3.18 -12.36 4.03
C ARG A 121 2.32 -11.13 4.30
N TYR A 122 1.22 -11.33 5.04
CA TYR A 122 0.43 -10.24 5.58
C TYR A 122 1.24 -9.51 6.66
N ARG A 123 1.66 -8.28 6.37
CA ARG A 123 2.35 -7.38 7.30
C ARG A 123 1.37 -6.28 7.63
N PHE A 124 1.25 -5.92 8.90
CA PHE A 124 0.30 -4.92 9.36
C PHE A 124 0.97 -4.00 10.38
N GLN A 125 0.47 -2.77 10.46
CA GLN A 125 0.86 -1.80 11.47
C GLN A 125 0.29 -2.19 12.83
N SER A 126 0.92 -1.75 13.91
CA SER A 126 0.32 -1.87 15.24
C SER A 126 -0.97 -1.07 15.35
N VAL A 127 -1.88 -1.52 16.22
CA VAL A 127 -3.14 -0.81 16.47
C VAL A 127 -2.85 0.60 16.99
N GLU A 128 -1.86 0.75 17.85
CA GLU A 128 -1.42 2.05 18.39
C GLU A 128 -1.04 3.01 17.26
N ARG A 129 -0.24 2.53 16.30
CA ARG A 129 0.23 3.33 15.16
C ARG A 129 -0.90 3.75 14.22
N ILE A 130 -1.87 2.87 13.97
CA ILE A 130 -3.05 3.17 13.14
C ILE A 130 -3.92 4.21 13.85
N ILE A 131 -4.11 4.05 15.16
CA ILE A 131 -4.90 4.96 16.00
C ILE A 131 -4.27 6.36 16.07
N GLU A 132 -2.94 6.46 16.12
CA GLU A 132 -2.22 7.73 16.01
C GLU A 132 -2.48 8.43 14.68
N GLU A 133 -2.46 7.69 13.58
CA GLU A 133 -2.74 8.22 12.25
C GLU A 133 -4.19 8.70 12.12
N LEU A 134 -5.15 7.90 12.59
CA LEU A 134 -6.58 8.24 12.59
C LEU A 134 -6.88 9.53 13.38
N LYS A 135 -6.12 9.82 14.45
CA LYS A 135 -6.27 11.06 15.22
C LYS A 135 -5.95 12.32 14.41
N LEU A 136 -5.09 12.24 13.41
CA LEU A 136 -4.74 13.37 12.54
C LEU A 136 -5.89 13.76 11.60
N TYR A 137 -6.80 12.82 11.31
CA TYR A 137 -7.85 12.98 10.30
C TYR A 137 -9.26 12.95 10.90
N ARG A 138 -9.41 13.29 12.18
CA ARG A 138 -10.70 13.39 12.86
C ARG A 138 -11.70 14.24 12.06
N GLY A 139 -12.93 13.72 11.92
CA GLY A 139 -14.00 14.39 11.18
C GLY A 139 -13.93 14.23 9.65
N ARG A 140 -12.97 13.47 9.12
CA ARG A 140 -12.94 13.03 7.72
C ARG A 140 -13.33 11.57 7.60
N GLY A 141 -13.77 11.17 6.40
CA GLY A 141 -13.95 9.77 6.07
C GLY A 141 -12.60 9.09 5.86
N VAL A 142 -12.53 7.77 6.05
CA VAL A 142 -11.33 6.96 5.79
C VAL A 142 -11.66 5.86 4.80
N PHE A 143 -10.74 5.62 3.86
CA PHE A 143 -10.75 4.40 3.06
C PHE A 143 -9.51 3.58 3.46
N PHE A 144 -9.75 2.46 4.14
CA PHE A 144 -8.71 1.47 4.39
C PHE A 144 -8.45 0.74 3.08
N TYR A 145 -7.42 1.18 2.36
CA TYR A 145 -7.12 0.72 1.00
C TYR A 145 -6.32 -0.59 0.96
N ASP A 146 -6.15 -1.23 2.12
CA ASP A 146 -5.68 -2.59 2.27
C ASP A 146 -6.32 -3.50 1.20
N ASP A 147 -5.50 -4.35 0.58
CA ASP A 147 -5.98 -5.31 -0.44
C ASP A 147 -6.97 -6.33 0.17
N ASN A 148 -6.85 -6.58 1.48
CA ASN A 148 -7.81 -7.33 2.26
C ASN A 148 -7.71 -6.90 3.74
N PHE A 149 -8.57 -5.97 4.15
CA PHE A 149 -8.58 -5.40 5.50
C PHE A 149 -8.83 -6.43 6.61
N THR A 150 -9.50 -7.54 6.27
CA THR A 150 -9.84 -8.62 7.21
C THR A 150 -8.96 -9.85 7.06
N ALA A 151 -7.82 -9.76 6.37
CA ALA A 151 -6.93 -10.91 6.19
C ALA A 151 -6.42 -11.47 7.53
N ASN A 152 -6.28 -10.62 8.55
CA ASN A 152 -6.05 -11.02 9.94
C ASN A 152 -7.22 -10.57 10.82
N VAL A 153 -8.23 -11.42 10.93
CA VAL A 153 -9.47 -11.13 11.69
C VAL A 153 -9.20 -10.72 13.14
N ALA A 154 -8.25 -11.36 13.83
CA ALA A 154 -7.95 -11.06 15.23
C ALA A 154 -7.42 -9.61 15.37
N HIS A 155 -6.47 -9.23 14.53
CA HIS A 155 -5.94 -7.88 14.50
C HIS A 155 -7.00 -6.85 14.08
N THR A 156 -7.84 -7.17 13.09
CA THR A 156 -8.95 -6.28 12.70
C THR A 156 -9.90 -6.05 13.88
N LYS A 157 -10.31 -7.11 14.61
CA LYS A 157 -11.18 -6.96 15.79
C LYS A 157 -10.52 -6.11 16.87
N GLU A 158 -9.22 -6.25 17.09
CA GLU A 158 -8.45 -5.43 18.04
C GLU A 158 -8.53 -3.94 17.66
N LEU A 159 -8.25 -3.61 16.39
CA LEU A 159 -8.34 -2.25 15.86
C LEU A 159 -9.75 -1.66 16.01
N LEU A 160 -10.79 -2.39 15.61
CA LEU A 160 -12.17 -1.89 15.65
C LEU A 160 -12.66 -1.66 17.09
N ASN A 161 -12.25 -2.53 18.03
CA ASN A 161 -12.52 -2.33 19.45
C ASN A 161 -11.81 -1.08 19.98
N GLU A 162 -10.55 -0.86 19.60
CA GLU A 162 -9.79 0.31 20.03
C GLU A 162 -10.36 1.62 19.47
N MET A 163 -10.77 1.62 18.19
CA MET A 163 -11.49 2.75 17.59
C MET A 163 -12.78 3.08 18.35
N THR A 164 -13.55 2.05 18.71
CA THR A 164 -14.79 2.19 19.48
C THR A 164 -14.52 2.69 20.90
N ARG A 165 -13.50 2.15 21.58
CA ARG A 165 -13.08 2.54 22.93
C ARG A 165 -12.65 4.01 22.99
N GLN A 166 -11.96 4.50 21.96
CA GLN A 166 -11.57 5.91 21.85
C GLN A 166 -12.69 6.82 21.32
N ASN A 167 -13.91 6.28 21.10
CA ASN A 167 -15.06 6.99 20.57
C ASN A 167 -14.72 7.76 19.29
N MET A 168 -13.98 7.12 18.38
CA MET A 168 -13.55 7.73 17.13
C MET A 168 -14.75 8.01 16.23
N GLN A 169 -15.06 9.29 16.02
CA GLN A 169 -16.10 9.75 15.12
C GLN A 169 -15.58 9.73 13.68
N ILE A 170 -15.36 8.53 13.15
CA ILE A 170 -14.80 8.29 11.81
C ILE A 170 -15.76 7.38 11.05
N THR A 171 -16.13 7.82 9.84
CA THR A 171 -16.82 6.97 8.88
C THR A 171 -15.80 6.33 7.98
N TRP A 172 -15.84 5.01 7.82
CA TRP A 172 -14.83 4.31 7.05
C TRP A 172 -15.39 3.30 6.05
N SER A 173 -14.58 2.97 5.04
CA SER A 173 -14.83 1.90 4.08
C SER A 173 -13.56 1.08 3.87
N ALA A 174 -13.71 -0.17 3.43
CA ALA A 174 -12.59 -1.07 3.23
C ALA A 174 -12.88 -2.14 2.16
N GLN A 175 -11.82 -2.79 1.69
CA GLN A 175 -11.91 -3.97 0.82
C GLN A 175 -11.78 -5.24 1.64
N VAL A 176 -12.64 -6.23 1.39
CA VAL A 176 -12.70 -7.50 2.12
C VAL A 176 -13.04 -8.66 1.20
N ARG A 177 -12.81 -9.88 1.67
CA ARG A 177 -13.31 -11.11 1.04
C ARG A 177 -14.73 -11.42 1.50
N ALA A 178 -15.45 -12.20 0.70
CA ALA A 178 -16.82 -12.60 1.01
C ALA A 178 -16.96 -13.47 2.29
N ASP A 179 -15.86 -14.09 2.75
CA ASP A 179 -15.83 -14.90 3.97
C ASP A 179 -16.09 -14.10 5.26
N VAL A 180 -15.92 -12.76 5.23
CA VAL A 180 -16.28 -11.85 6.33
C VAL A 180 -17.73 -12.05 6.79
N ALA A 181 -18.63 -12.43 5.88
CA ALA A 181 -20.05 -12.66 6.17
C ALA A 181 -20.30 -13.80 7.17
N ARG A 182 -19.30 -14.66 7.41
CA ARG A 182 -19.39 -15.79 8.34
C ARG A 182 -19.11 -15.39 9.79
N ASP A 183 -18.50 -14.23 10.03
CA ASP A 183 -18.13 -13.76 11.37
C ASP A 183 -19.07 -12.63 11.82
N ARG A 184 -20.12 -13.01 12.56
CA ARG A 184 -21.13 -12.05 13.03
C ARG A 184 -20.56 -11.00 13.97
N GLU A 185 -19.64 -11.40 14.86
CA GLU A 185 -19.00 -10.50 15.82
C GLU A 185 -18.19 -9.43 15.08
N LEU A 186 -17.42 -9.84 14.06
CA LEU A 186 -16.66 -8.90 13.23
C LEU A 186 -17.59 -7.89 12.54
N LEU A 187 -18.69 -8.34 11.96
CA LEU A 187 -19.68 -7.45 11.32
C LEU A 187 -20.31 -6.46 12.31
N ASP A 188 -20.63 -6.90 13.53
CA ASP A 188 -21.17 -6.03 14.57
C ASP A 188 -20.10 -4.99 15.00
N LEU A 189 -18.83 -5.38 15.13
CA LEU A 189 -17.72 -4.44 15.40
C LEU A 189 -17.51 -3.44 14.26
N MET A 190 -17.59 -3.89 13.01
CA MET A 190 -17.51 -3.00 11.84
C MET A 190 -18.59 -1.92 11.88
N LYS A 191 -19.84 -2.32 12.15
CA LYS A 191 -20.94 -1.37 12.28
C LYS A 191 -20.73 -0.37 13.42
N HIS A 192 -20.35 -0.84 14.61
CA HIS A 192 -20.18 0.03 15.78
C HIS A 192 -19.00 1.00 15.64
N SER A 193 -17.95 0.60 14.93
CA SER A 193 -16.77 1.43 14.68
C SER A 193 -16.93 2.42 13.52
N GLY A 194 -18.10 2.48 12.86
CA GLY A 194 -18.39 3.47 11.82
C GLY A 194 -18.20 3.00 10.38
N CYS A 195 -18.21 1.68 10.11
CA CYS A 195 -18.18 1.16 8.74
C CYS A 195 -19.41 1.62 7.96
N LEU A 196 -19.18 2.28 6.82
CA LEU A 196 -20.21 2.72 5.88
C LEU A 196 -20.38 1.76 4.72
N ALA A 197 -19.27 1.24 4.18
CA ALA A 197 -19.28 0.42 2.99
C ALA A 197 -18.13 -0.59 2.98
N LEU A 198 -18.40 -1.77 2.44
CA LEU A 198 -17.40 -2.80 2.16
C LEU A 198 -17.40 -3.10 0.66
N PHE A 199 -16.22 -3.09 0.05
CA PHE A 199 -16.00 -3.59 -1.29
C PHE A 199 -15.65 -5.07 -1.17
N ILE A 200 -16.52 -5.94 -1.68
CA ILE A 200 -16.41 -7.39 -1.48
C ILE A 200 -15.95 -8.05 -2.78
N GLY A 201 -14.79 -8.71 -2.74
CA GLY A 201 -14.31 -9.55 -3.84
C GLY A 201 -15.08 -10.86 -3.91
N PHE A 202 -16.17 -10.90 -4.68
CA PHE A 202 -16.91 -12.13 -4.98
C PHE A 202 -16.27 -12.92 -6.13
N GLU A 203 -15.77 -12.21 -7.14
CA GLU A 203 -15.13 -12.68 -8.38
C GLU A 203 -15.99 -13.56 -9.30
N SER A 204 -16.64 -14.58 -8.76
CA SER A 204 -17.58 -15.43 -9.48
C SER A 204 -18.61 -16.04 -8.54
N VAL A 205 -19.81 -16.30 -9.08
CA VAL A 205 -20.84 -17.11 -8.42
C VAL A 205 -20.80 -18.57 -8.89
N ASN A 206 -19.99 -18.89 -9.90
CA ASN A 206 -19.75 -20.25 -10.37
C ASN A 206 -18.60 -20.88 -9.56
N PRO A 207 -18.85 -21.96 -8.80
CA PRO A 207 -17.80 -22.64 -8.04
C PRO A 207 -16.62 -23.13 -8.89
N GLU A 208 -16.83 -23.47 -10.16
CA GLU A 208 -15.76 -23.94 -11.05
C GLU A 208 -14.73 -22.83 -11.31
N THR A 209 -15.19 -21.61 -11.60
CA THR A 209 -14.33 -20.44 -11.80
C THR A 209 -13.54 -20.05 -10.55
N LEU A 210 -14.02 -20.40 -9.35
CA LEU A 210 -13.34 -20.11 -8.09
C LEU A 210 -12.24 -21.12 -7.73
N GLN A 211 -12.15 -22.25 -8.45
CA GLN A 211 -11.14 -23.29 -8.23
C GLN A 211 -9.91 -23.16 -9.13
N GLU A 212 -10.00 -22.33 -10.17
CA GLU A 212 -8.90 -21.99 -11.08
C GLU A 212 -7.98 -20.91 -10.49
#